data_AF-A0A7W7B3D0-F1
#
_entry.id   AF-A0A7W7B3D0-F1
#
_cell.length_a   1.000
_cell.length_b   1.000
_cell.length_c   1.000
_cell.angle_alpha   90.00
_cell.angle_beta   90.00
_cell.angle_gamma   90.00
#
_symmetry.space_group_name_H-M   'P 1'
#
loop_
_entity.id
_entity.type
_entity.pdbx_description
1 polymer ?
#
loop_
_entity_poly.entity_id
_entity_poly.type
_entity_poly.pdbx_seq_one_letter_code
_entity_poly.pdbx_strand_id
1 'polypeptide(L)'
;MRGIDTNVVVRFLTNDDKRQAKAARAAIEAGDIFITTTVMLESEWVLRSGYGFTPERIVTGLRGLAGLPGITVEEPARTAQALDWTTGGMDFADALHLAGSNACDGFLSFDRKLIRAARGKPAIPVTAP
;
A
#
# COMPACT_ATOMS: atom_id res chain seq x y z
N MET A 1 -20.36 -3.07 -5.97
CA MET A 1 -19.01 -2.95 -5.44
C MET A 1 -18.75 -4.04 -4.40
N ARG A 2 -17.66 -4.81 -4.55
CA ARG A 2 -17.29 -5.94 -3.68
C ARG A 2 -15.95 -5.66 -2.99
N GLY A 3 -15.93 -5.62 -1.66
CA GLY A 3 -14.68 -5.56 -0.90
C GLY A 3 -13.89 -6.86 -1.04
N ILE A 4 -12.57 -6.76 -1.21
CA ILE A 4 -11.69 -7.92 -1.16
C ILE A 4 -10.71 -7.83 -0.01
N ASP A 5 -10.33 -8.99 0.51
CA ASP A 5 -9.42 -9.16 1.62
C ASP A 5 -7.95 -9.29 1.14
N THR A 6 -7.01 -9.13 2.07
CA THR A 6 -5.56 -9.25 1.84
C THR A 6 -5.19 -10.58 1.21
N ASN A 7 -5.83 -11.69 1.63
CA ASN A 7 -5.55 -12.99 1.03
C ASN A 7 -5.89 -13.01 -0.47
N VAL A 8 -6.97 -12.38 -0.93
CA VAL A 8 -7.34 -12.33 -2.35
C VAL A 8 -6.28 -11.57 -3.14
N VAL A 9 -5.84 -10.42 -2.61
CA VAL A 9 -4.77 -9.60 -3.19
C VAL A 9 -3.47 -10.40 -3.30
N VAL A 10 -3.05 -11.06 -2.21
CA VAL A 10 -1.83 -11.87 -2.17
C VAL A 10 -1.91 -13.01 -3.19
N ARG A 11 -3.00 -13.77 -3.22
CA ARG A 11 -3.18 -14.87 -4.19
C ARG A 11 -3.14 -14.39 -5.63
N PHE A 12 -3.71 -13.21 -5.90
CA PHE A 12 -3.66 -12.61 -7.22
C PHE A 12 -2.22 -12.23 -7.64
N LEU A 13 -1.45 -11.61 -6.73
CA LEU A 13 -0.11 -11.09 -7.02
C LEU A 13 0.99 -12.16 -7.03
N THR A 14 0.88 -13.21 -6.19
CA THR A 14 1.93 -14.22 -6.02
C THR A 14 1.70 -15.47 -6.84
N ASN A 15 0.43 -15.79 -7.14
CA ASN A 15 0.03 -17.06 -7.79
C ASN A 15 0.59 -18.31 -7.08
N ASP A 16 0.71 -18.26 -5.75
CA ASP A 16 1.34 -19.32 -4.95
C ASP A 16 0.41 -20.51 -4.66
N ASP A 17 -0.88 -20.25 -4.44
CA ASP A 17 -1.94 -21.26 -4.46
C ASP A 17 -2.69 -21.18 -5.80
N LYS A 18 -2.47 -22.14 -6.69
CA LYS A 18 -3.06 -22.15 -8.04
C LYS A 18 -4.59 -22.10 -8.05
N ARG A 19 -5.25 -22.73 -7.07
CA ARG A 19 -6.72 -22.78 -7.02
C ARG A 19 -7.27 -21.43 -6.57
N GLN A 20 -6.71 -20.88 -5.50
CA GLN A 20 -7.14 -19.58 -4.99
C GLN A 20 -6.74 -18.44 -5.92
N ALA A 21 -5.56 -18.49 -6.55
CA ALA A 21 -5.12 -17.49 -7.53
C ALA A 21 -6.04 -17.43 -8.74
N LYS A 22 -6.50 -18.58 -9.25
CA LYS A 22 -7.51 -18.63 -10.33
C LYS A 22 -8.83 -17.98 -9.89
N ALA A 23 -9.29 -18.26 -8.68
CA ALA A 23 -10.51 -17.66 -8.14
C ALA A 23 -10.38 -16.14 -7.92
N ALA A 24 -9.26 -15.69 -7.35
CA ALA A 24 -8.95 -14.28 -7.14
C ALA A 24 -8.89 -13.51 -8.47
N ARG A 25 -8.21 -14.08 -9.47
CA ARG A 25 -8.16 -13.53 -10.83
C ARG A 25 -9.55 -13.39 -11.45
N ALA A 26 -10.37 -14.43 -11.41
CA ALA A 26 -11.72 -14.38 -11.94
C ALA A 26 -12.59 -13.32 -11.22
N ALA A 27 -12.43 -13.18 -9.90
CA ALA A 27 -13.15 -12.15 -9.14
C ALA A 27 -12.72 -10.73 -9.53
N ILE A 28 -11.41 -10.49 -9.69
CA ILE A 28 -10.82 -9.20 -10.09
C ILE A 28 -11.18 -8.84 -11.53
N GLU A 29 -11.08 -9.78 -12.47
CA GLU A 29 -11.40 -9.57 -13.89
C GLU A 29 -12.90 -9.30 -14.11
N ALA A 30 -13.77 -9.78 -13.21
CA ALA A 30 -15.19 -9.41 -13.22
C ALA A 30 -15.46 -7.95 -12.82
N GLY A 31 -14.46 -7.23 -12.28
CA GLY A 31 -14.53 -5.80 -11.96
C GLY A 31 -15.40 -5.45 -10.74
N ASP A 32 -15.68 -4.17 -10.54
CA ASP A 32 -16.49 -3.65 -9.42
C ASP A 32 -15.95 -4.10 -8.03
N ILE A 33 -14.63 -4.01 -7.86
CA ILE A 33 -13.87 -4.38 -6.67
C ILE A 33 -13.48 -3.12 -5.89
N PHE A 34 -13.56 -3.20 -4.57
CA PHE A 34 -13.11 -2.18 -3.65
C PHE A 34 -11.99 -2.71 -2.75
N ILE A 35 -10.94 -1.92 -2.58
CA ILE A 35 -9.79 -2.24 -1.73
C ILE A 35 -9.60 -1.12 -0.72
N THR A 36 -9.67 -1.46 0.57
CA THR A 36 -9.46 -0.50 1.66
C THR A 36 -7.99 -0.14 1.79
N THR A 37 -7.70 1.02 2.40
CA THR A 37 -6.31 1.41 2.73
C THR A 37 -5.66 0.38 3.65
N THR A 38 -6.45 -0.27 4.53
CA THR A 38 -5.97 -1.33 5.43
C THR A 38 -5.60 -2.61 4.70
N VAL A 39 -6.34 -3.02 3.66
CA VAL A 39 -5.98 -4.19 2.83
C VAL A 39 -4.73 -3.90 2.02
N MET A 40 -4.54 -2.67 1.51
CA MET A 40 -3.29 -2.28 0.86
C MET A 40 -2.10 -2.36 1.83
N LEU A 41 -2.26 -1.85 3.06
CA LEU A 41 -1.26 -1.89 4.12
C LEU A 41 -0.87 -3.33 4.49
N GLU A 42 -1.86 -4.18 4.78
CA GLU A 42 -1.59 -5.56 5.17
C GLU A 42 -1.01 -6.37 4.00
N SER A 43 -1.46 -6.12 2.76
CA SER A 43 -0.89 -6.76 1.56
C SER A 43 0.59 -6.42 1.38
N GLU A 44 1.00 -5.17 1.58
CA GLU A 44 2.42 -4.80 1.60
C GLU A 44 3.18 -5.61 2.65
N TRP A 45 2.67 -5.61 3.88
CA TRP A 45 3.33 -6.27 5.01
C TRP A 45 3.48 -7.78 4.78
N VAL A 46 2.44 -8.45 4.27
CA VAL A 46 2.47 -9.89 3.95
C VAL A 46 3.47 -10.18 2.83
N LEU A 47 3.47 -9.39 1.74
CA LEU A 47 4.39 -9.59 0.62
C LEU A 47 5.85 -9.37 1.02
N ARG A 48 6.12 -8.38 1.88
CA ARG A 48 7.45 -8.12 2.39
C ARG A 48 7.89 -9.18 3.40
N SER A 49 7.09 -9.42 4.43
CA SER A 49 7.49 -10.22 5.59
C SER A 49 7.34 -11.72 5.33
N GLY A 50 6.28 -12.13 4.64
CA GLY A 50 5.99 -13.54 4.34
C GLY A 50 6.62 -14.04 3.04
N TYR A 51 6.72 -13.20 2.01
CA TYR A 51 7.25 -13.59 0.70
C TYR A 51 8.63 -13.02 0.38
N GLY A 52 9.18 -12.14 1.24
CA GLY A 52 10.50 -11.56 1.04
C GLY A 52 10.61 -10.67 -0.21
N PHE A 53 9.49 -10.11 -0.68
CA PHE A 53 9.53 -9.23 -1.86
C PHE A 53 10.20 -7.91 -1.51
N THR A 54 10.93 -7.35 -2.48
CA THR A 54 11.54 -6.03 -2.33
C THR A 54 10.48 -4.94 -2.41
N PRO A 55 10.71 -3.76 -1.80
CA PRO A 55 9.78 -2.63 -1.89
C PRO A 55 9.39 -2.28 -3.32
N GLU A 56 10.32 -2.31 -4.26
CA GLU A 56 10.08 -1.99 -5.67
C GLU A 56 9.13 -2.99 -6.33
N ARG A 57 9.29 -4.28 -6.02
CA ARG A 57 8.41 -5.35 -6.51
C ARG A 57 7.00 -5.20 -5.94
N ILE A 58 6.89 -4.87 -4.66
CA ILE A 58 5.60 -4.69 -3.99
C ILE A 58 4.89 -3.46 -4.55
N VAL A 59 5.57 -2.32 -4.64
CA VAL A 59 5.03 -1.09 -5.21
C VAL A 59 4.54 -1.33 -6.64
N THR A 60 5.33 -2.02 -7.47
CA THR A 60 4.94 -2.36 -8.85
C THR A 60 3.66 -3.21 -8.87
N GLY A 61 3.57 -4.23 -8.01
CA GLY A 61 2.40 -5.10 -7.91
C GLY A 61 1.14 -4.37 -7.44
N LEU A 62 1.25 -3.57 -6.38
CA LEU A 62 0.13 -2.80 -5.81
C LEU A 62 -0.35 -1.70 -6.76
N ARG A 63 0.56 -1.01 -7.47
CA ARG A 63 0.19 -0.06 -8.54
C ARG A 63 -0.49 -0.75 -9.71
N GLY A 64 0.04 -1.90 -10.13
CA GLY A 64 -0.54 -2.70 -11.18
C GLY A 64 -1.98 -3.11 -10.85
N LEU A 65 -2.22 -3.60 -9.63
CA LEU A 65 -3.54 -3.94 -9.13
C LEU A 65 -4.47 -2.71 -9.09
N ALA A 66 -4.04 -1.62 -8.46
CA ALA A 66 -4.85 -0.40 -8.34
C ALA A 66 -5.18 0.25 -9.71
N GLY A 67 -4.37 0.00 -10.74
CA GLY A 67 -4.57 0.49 -12.10
C GLY A 67 -5.44 -0.41 -12.99
N LEU A 68 -5.90 -1.58 -12.51
CA LEU A 68 -6.76 -2.45 -13.30
C LEU A 68 -8.16 -1.83 -13.48
N PRO A 69 -8.81 -2.04 -14.65
CA PRO A 69 -10.20 -1.66 -14.84
C PRO A 69 -11.11 -2.30 -13.78
N GLY A 70 -12.04 -1.53 -13.23
CA GLY A 70 -12.99 -2.01 -12.23
C GLY A 70 -12.45 -2.14 -10.81
N ILE A 71 -11.23 -1.66 -10.53
CA ILE A 71 -10.70 -1.51 -9.17
C ILE A 71 -10.96 -0.09 -8.66
N THR A 72 -11.51 0.01 -7.45
CA THR A 72 -11.63 1.24 -6.67
C THR A 72 -10.83 1.09 -5.38
N VAL A 73 -9.96 2.06 -5.07
CA VAL A 73 -9.21 2.13 -3.81
C VAL A 73 -9.84 3.20 -2.92
N GLU A 74 -9.93 2.94 -1.61
CA GLU A 74 -10.59 3.83 -0.63
C GLU A 74 -10.04 5.27 -0.61
N GLU A 75 -8.73 5.44 -0.57
CA GLU A 75 -8.07 6.75 -0.57
C GLU A 75 -6.97 6.81 -1.64
N PRO A 76 -7.34 6.88 -2.94
CA PRO A 76 -6.40 6.62 -4.03
C PRO A 76 -5.22 7.59 -4.06
N ALA A 77 -5.44 8.87 -3.74
CA ALA A 77 -4.37 9.87 -3.66
C ALA A 77 -3.39 9.60 -2.50
N ARG A 78 -3.93 9.24 -1.32
CA ARG A 78 -3.13 8.89 -0.14
C ARG A 78 -2.30 7.63 -0.40
N THR A 79 -2.93 6.59 -0.96
CA THR A 79 -2.25 5.34 -1.31
C THR A 79 -1.18 5.57 -2.37
N ALA A 80 -1.46 6.37 -3.40
CA ALA A 80 -0.47 6.70 -4.44
C ALA A 80 0.75 7.42 -3.86
N GLN A 81 0.53 8.44 -3.03
CA GLN A 81 1.59 9.18 -2.35
C GLN A 81 2.43 8.27 -1.43
N ALA A 82 1.77 7.37 -0.70
CA ALA A 82 2.48 6.41 0.15
C ALA A 82 3.37 5.47 -0.69
N LEU A 83 2.87 4.96 -1.82
CA LEU A 83 3.64 4.13 -2.75
C LEU A 83 4.84 4.88 -3.37
N ASP A 84 4.69 6.18 -3.66
CA ASP A 84 5.80 7.03 -4.12
C ASP A 84 6.90 7.14 -3.05
N TRP A 85 6.52 7.42 -1.81
CA TRP A 85 7.49 7.52 -0.71
C TRP A 85 8.14 6.18 -0.36
N THR A 86 7.43 5.07 -0.50
CA THR A 86 7.99 3.73 -0.34
C THR A 86 9.03 3.40 -1.40
N THR A 87 8.82 3.83 -2.64
CA THR A 87 9.86 3.76 -3.69
C THR A 87 11.11 4.54 -3.31
N GLY A 88 10.95 5.63 -2.55
CA GLY A 88 12.04 6.44 -1.99
C GLY A 88 12.62 5.92 -0.67
N GLY A 89 12.31 4.69 -0.26
CA GLY A 89 12.89 4.01 0.90
C GLY A 89 12.18 4.24 2.24
N MET A 90 10.98 4.83 2.26
CA MET A 90 10.14 4.92 3.47
C MET A 90 9.37 3.61 3.68
N ASP A 91 9.18 3.18 4.92
CA ASP A 91 8.25 2.06 5.20
C ASP A 91 6.83 2.45 4.74
N PHE A 92 6.07 1.51 4.19
CA PHE A 92 4.75 1.82 3.63
C PHE A 92 3.72 2.22 4.69
N ALA A 93 3.79 1.66 5.89
CA ALA A 93 2.92 2.06 6.99
C ALA A 93 3.21 3.51 7.41
N ASP A 94 4.50 3.83 7.58
CA ASP A 94 4.95 5.19 7.86
C ASP A 94 4.51 6.18 6.77
N ALA A 95 4.64 5.78 5.51
CA ALA A 95 4.23 6.58 4.37
C ALA A 95 2.71 6.83 4.37
N LEU A 96 1.90 5.82 4.71
CA LEU A 96 0.44 5.96 4.86
C LEU A 96 0.06 6.85 6.04
N HIS A 97 0.75 6.75 7.17
CA HIS A 97 0.52 7.63 8.33
C HIS A 97 0.79 9.08 7.97
N LEU A 98 1.94 9.35 7.36
CA LEU A 98 2.36 10.69 6.98
C LEU A 98 1.43 11.29 5.91
N ALA A 99 1.07 10.51 4.88
CA ALA A 99 0.18 10.97 3.80
C ALA A 99 -1.25 11.22 4.31
N GLY A 100 -1.68 10.49 5.34
CA GLY A 100 -2.96 10.71 6.01
C GLY A 100 -2.99 11.94 6.92
N SER A 101 -1.82 12.54 7.20
CA SER A 101 -1.69 13.66 8.12
C SER A 101 -1.51 15.00 7.42
N ASN A 102 -1.70 15.07 6.10
CA ASN A 102 -1.48 16.26 5.27
C ASN A 102 -2.29 17.51 5.70
N ALA A 103 -3.34 17.35 6.50
CA ALA A 103 -4.15 18.45 7.04
C ALA A 103 -3.63 18.99 8.40
N CYS A 104 -2.57 18.41 8.95
CA CYS A 104 -1.95 18.82 10.21
C CYS A 104 -0.79 19.81 9.98
N ASP A 105 -0.38 20.52 11.03
CA ASP A 105 0.79 21.43 10.96
C ASP A 105 2.13 20.69 11.21
N GLY A 106 2.08 19.41 11.57
CA GLY A 106 3.25 18.58 11.85
C GLY A 106 2.89 17.13 12.20
N PHE A 107 3.86 16.24 12.13
CA PHE A 107 3.76 14.83 12.50
C PHE A 107 4.81 14.50 13.56
N LEU A 108 4.37 14.13 14.76
CA LEU A 108 5.26 13.77 15.84
C LEU A 108 5.54 12.27 15.84
N SER A 109 6.82 11.87 15.94
CA SER A 109 7.22 10.47 16.02
C SER A 109 8.46 10.27 16.88
N PHE A 110 8.53 9.16 17.61
CA PHE A 110 9.77 8.71 18.23
C PHE A 110 10.64 7.86 17.29
N ASP A 111 10.12 7.49 16.11
CA ASP A 111 10.86 6.73 15.11
C ASP A 111 11.86 7.64 14.37
N ARG A 112 13.14 7.50 14.73
CA ARG A 112 14.26 8.23 14.12
C ARG A 112 14.43 7.91 12.63
N LYS A 113 14.05 6.70 12.18
CA LYS A 113 14.09 6.32 10.77
C LYS A 113 13.02 7.09 9.98
N LEU A 114 11.80 7.17 10.49
CA LEU A 114 10.73 7.96 9.88
C LEU A 114 11.10 9.45 9.81
N ILE A 115 11.55 10.05 10.92
CA ILE A 115 12.01 11.44 10.95
C ILE A 115 13.08 11.70 9.88
N ARG A 116 14.03 10.78 9.71
CA ARG A 116 15.08 10.89 8.68
C ARG A 116 14.53 10.71 7.27
N ALA A 117 13.66 9.72 7.06
CA ALA A 117 13.08 9.40 5.76
C ALA A 117 12.17 10.51 5.22
N ALA A 118 11.51 11.25 6.11
CA ALA A 118 10.65 12.38 5.77
C ALA A 118 11.40 13.65 5.37
N ARG A 119 12.71 13.76 5.65
CA ARG A 119 13.50 14.95 5.28
C ARG A 119 13.48 15.16 3.77
N GLY A 120 13.13 16.37 3.35
CA GLY A 120 13.06 16.74 1.93
C GLY A 120 11.85 16.19 1.18
N LYS A 121 10.89 15.55 1.87
CA LYS A 121 9.60 15.16 1.29
C LYS A 121 8.55 16.24 1.63
N PRO A 122 7.74 16.68 0.66
CA PRO A 122 6.79 17.77 0.86
C PRO A 122 5.49 17.24 1.46
N ALA A 123 5.20 17.61 2.70
CA ALA A 123 3.83 17.79 3.19
C ALA A 123 3.86 18.59 4.50
N ILE A 124 4.51 18.05 5.53
CA ILE A 124 4.51 18.60 6.89
C ILE A 124 5.82 18.28 7.61
N PRO A 125 6.27 19.08 8.58
CA PRO A 125 7.43 18.75 9.41
C PRO A 125 7.21 17.45 10.19
N VAL A 126 8.21 16.56 10.17
CA VAL A 126 8.22 15.33 10.98
C VAL A 126 9.29 15.47 12.05
N THR A 127 8.90 15.53 13.32
CA THR A 127 9.80 15.82 14.44
C THR A 127 9.57 14.87 15.61
N ALA A 128 10.55 14.76 16.49
CA ALA A 128 10.29 14.21 17.82
C ALA A 128 9.44 15.22 18.63
N PRO A 129 8.57 14.76 19.54
CA PRO A 129 7.95 15.62 20.55
C PRO A 129 8.96 16.42 21.37
#